data_AF-A0A5E5PZK1-F1
#
_entry.id   AF-A0A5E5PZK1-F1
#
_cell.length_a   1.000
_cell.length_b   1.000
_cell.length_c   1.000
_cell.angle_alpha   90.00
_cell.angle_beta   90.00
_cell.angle_gamma   90.00
#
_symmetry.space_group_name_H-M   'P 1'
#
loop_
_entity.id
_entity.type
_entity.pdbx_description
1 polymer ?
#
loop_
_entity_poly.entity_id
_entity_poly.type
_entity_poly.pdbx_seq_one_letter_code
_entity_poly.pdbx_strand_id
1 'polypeptide(L)' 'MSIDASQCVVIMERIAQAIREEDQKEVDKLIIELKNMLIY' A
#
# COMPACT_ATOMS: atom_id res chain seq x y z
N MET A 1 -9.38 -14.93 -4.14
CA MET A 1 -8.51 -15.49 -3.08
C MET A 1 -8.80 -14.71 -1.81
N SER A 2 -8.65 -15.27 -0.61
CA SER A 2 -8.84 -14.47 0.62
C SER A 2 -7.69 -13.48 0.72
N ILE A 3 -7.98 -12.20 0.54
CA ILE A 3 -7.03 -11.12 0.79
C ILE A 3 -6.53 -11.28 2.22
N ASP A 4 -5.23 -11.50 2.37
CA ASP A 4 -4.63 -11.60 3.69
C ASP A 4 -4.64 -10.19 4.30
N ALA A 5 -5.52 -9.98 5.27
CA ALA A 5 -5.66 -8.71 5.96
C ALA A 5 -4.33 -8.19 6.54
N SER A 6 -3.38 -9.11 6.84
CA SER A 6 -2.03 -8.72 7.28
C SER A 6 -1.24 -8.00 6.19
N GLN A 7 -1.39 -8.36 4.91
CA GLN A 7 -0.70 -7.67 3.81
C GLN A 7 -1.25 -6.27 3.55
N CYS A 8 -2.57 -6.07 3.70
CA CYS A 8 -3.16 -4.74 3.61
C CYS A 8 -2.63 -3.80 4.69
N VAL A 9 -2.45 -4.28 5.93
CA VAL A 9 -1.90 -3.48 7.03
C VAL A 9 -0.46 -3.05 6.72
N VAL A 10 0.39 -3.97 6.28
CA VAL A 10 1.79 -3.68 5.93
C VAL A 10 1.88 -2.63 4.81
N ILE A 11 1.04 -2.72 3.77
CA ILE A 11 1.02 -1.71 2.71
C ILE A 11 0.56 -0.35 3.24
N MET A 12 -0.46 -0.31 4.10
CA MET A 12 -0.91 0.95 4.69
C MET A 12 0.18 1.60 5.56
N GLU A 13 0.95 0.83 6.32
CA GLU A 13 2.08 1.34 7.09
C GLU A 13 3.18 1.92 6.19
N ARG A 14 3.48 1.25 5.07
CA ARG A 14 4.45 1.72 4.08
C ARG A 14 3.99 3.00 3.39
N ILE A 15 2.71 3.14 3.08
CA ILE A 15 2.14 4.38 2.52
C ILE A 15 2.32 5.52 3.53
N ALA A 16 1.98 5.28 4.80
CA ALA A 16 2.13 6.27 5.85
C ALA A 16 3.60 6.69 6.05
N GLN A 17 4.55 5.77 5.87
CA GLN A 17 5.98 6.09 5.89
C GLN A 17 6.40 6.93 4.69
N ALA A 18 6.03 6.55 3.47
CA ALA A 18 6.37 7.30 2.26
C ALA A 18 5.80 8.73 2.27
N ILE A 19 4.61 8.93 2.85
CA ILE A 19 4.04 10.27 3.08
C ILE A 19 4.92 11.09 4.03
N ARG A 20 5.40 10.49 5.13
CA ARG A 20 6.29 11.19 6.09
C ARG A 20 7.64 11.55 5.49
N GLU A 21 8.12 10.77 4.53
CA GLU A 21 9.37 10.98 3.80
C GLU A 21 9.21 11.89 2.58
N GLU A 22 7.99 12.38 2.31
CA GLU A 22 7.64 13.19 1.14
C GLU A 22 7.94 12.51 -0.22
N ASP A 23 8.04 11.17 -0.23
CA ASP A 23 8.27 10.37 -1.44
C ASP A 23 6.95 10.06 -2.17
N GLN A 24 6.49 11.02 -2.95
CA GLN A 24 5.28 10.87 -3.78
C GLN A 24 5.34 9.69 -4.76
N LYS A 25 6.52 9.33 -5.28
CA LYS A 25 6.62 8.23 -6.25
C LYS A 25 6.36 6.88 -5.59
N GLU A 26 6.89 6.69 -4.38
CA GLU A 26 6.64 5.46 -3.62
C GLU A 26 5.19 5.42 -3.11
N VAL A 27 4.59 6.55 -2.74
CA VAL A 27 3.15 6.64 -2.42
C VAL A 27 2.29 6.16 -3.58
N ASP A 28 2.49 6.69 -4.80
CA ASP A 28 1.72 6.31 -5.97
C ASP A 28 1.83 4.82 -6.29
N LYS A 29 3.04 4.27 -6.20
CA LYS A 29 3.32 2.84 -6.42
C LYS A 29 2.60 1.96 -5.40
N LEU A 30 2.65 2.33 -4.12
CA LEU A 30 2.01 1.56 -3.05
C LEU A 30 0.48 1.62 -3.10
N ILE A 31 -0.10 2.74 -3.55
CA ILE A 31 -1.55 2.85 -3.77
C ILE A 31 -2.01 1.91 -4.90
N ILE A 32 -1.23 1.79 -5.98
CA ILE A 32 -1.53 0.84 -7.06
C ILE A 32 -1.45 -0.61 -6.55
N GLU A 33 -0.43 -0.92 -5.75
CA GLU A 33 -0.25 -2.24 -5.13
C GLU A 33 -1.44 -2.60 -4.22
N LEU A 34 -1.88 -1.65 -3.38
CA LEU A 34 -3.07 -1.79 -2.54
C LEU A 34 -4.34 -2.05 -3.35
N LYS A 35 -4.54 -1.30 -4.44
CA LYS A 35 -5.69 -1.49 -5.34
C LYS A 35 -5.69 -2.87 -5.98
N ASN A 36 -4.54 -3.36 -6.42
CA ASN A 36 -4.43 -4.68 -7.02
C ASN A 36 -4.77 -5.80 -6.02
N MET A 37 -4.35 -5.68 -4.76
CA MET A 37 -4.71 -6.63 -3.71
C MET A 37 -6.21 -6.65 -3.39
N LEU A 38 -6.91 -5.51 -3.53
CA LEU A 38 -8.34 -5.42 -3.21
C LEU A 38 -9.25 -5.94 -4.35
N ILE A 39 -8.76 -5.94 -5.58
CA ILE A 39 -9.54 -6.29 -6.78
C ILE A 39 -9.36 -7.77 -7.17
N TYR A 40 -8.19 -8.36 -6.93
CA TYR A 40 -7.83 -9.73 -7.33
C TYR A 40 -7.70 -10.69 -6.13
#